data_AF-A0A2M7YXQ6-F1
#
_entry.id   AF-A0A2M7YXQ6-F1
#
_cell.length_a   1.000
_cell.length_b   1.000
_cell.length_c   1.000
_cell.angle_alpha   90.00
_cell.angle_beta   90.00
_cell.angle_gamma   90.00
#
_symmetry.space_group_name_H-M   'P 1'
#
loop_
_entity.id
_entity.type
_entity.pdbx_description
1 polymer ?
#
loop_
_entity_poly.entity_id
_entity_poly.type
_entity_poly.pdbx_seq_one_letter_code
_entity_poly.pdbx_strand_id
1 'polypeptide(L)'
;MHLVFVVHRELPHRVHHHESRLRPLGVRPPQPGLRVHGPARRHHSLPPRDPHRNGLVGRAQGREGKKRQTRGRGQACGRDRSRCRRAFRRQRRGPLTGDLIFILLALLTLVPAVWVVMSRNLVHAGFGLLFTLFGAAGLYAYMGADFIAVAQLMVYIGGVLVLVLFTVMMTHVPRSHGNHGYDRYVPASVFALLTFGVLYKTITSVNWSASTSPAEPTIARIGAQIMTDFIFPFEYVSLVLLAAMIGAALLTREERPAGPANAAKDTEVAP
;
A
#
# COMPACT_ATOMS: atom_id res chain seq x y z
N MET A 1 2.12 24.67 -28.17
CA MET A 1 2.35 24.49 -29.62
C MET A 1 3.80 24.82 -29.90
N HIS A 2 4.51 23.94 -30.62
CA HIS A 2 5.95 23.99 -30.98
C HIS A 2 6.95 23.56 -29.90
N LEU A 3 7.16 22.24 -29.73
CA LEU A 3 8.54 21.67 -29.71
C LEU A 3 8.65 20.14 -29.56
N VAL A 4 7.58 19.35 -29.48
CA VAL A 4 7.71 17.88 -29.29
C VAL A 4 7.47 17.07 -30.59
N PHE A 5 7.36 17.73 -31.74
CA PHE A 5 7.09 17.08 -33.04
C PHE A 5 8.34 16.75 -33.88
N VAL A 6 9.54 16.78 -33.29
CA VAL A 6 10.84 16.73 -34.03
C VAL A 6 11.65 15.48 -33.72
N VAL A 7 11.03 14.32 -33.44
CA VAL A 7 11.78 13.04 -33.38
C VAL A 7 10.97 11.90 -33.98
N HIS A 8 10.32 12.14 -35.13
CA HIS A 8 9.68 11.07 -35.90
C HIS A 8 9.99 11.17 -37.40
N ARG A 9 11.26 11.05 -37.76
CA ARG A 9 11.80 10.43 -38.99
C ARG A 9 13.23 10.05 -38.60
N GLU A 10 13.60 8.78 -38.54
CA GLU A 10 13.93 7.97 -39.70
C GLU A 10 13.82 6.48 -39.34
N LEU A 11 12.99 5.75 -40.10
CA LEU A 11 13.16 4.31 -40.28
C LEU A 11 14.15 4.12 -41.42
N PRO A 12 15.05 3.13 -41.31
CA PRO A 12 14.98 2.08 -42.30
C PRO A 12 15.03 0.67 -41.71
N HIS A 13 14.22 -0.17 -42.34
CA HIS A 13 14.25 -1.63 -42.35
C HIS A 13 15.68 -2.18 -42.50
N ARG A 14 16.11 -3.06 -41.59
CA ARG A 14 17.00 -4.18 -41.93
C ARG A 14 16.70 -5.42 -41.09
N VAL A 15 16.27 -6.46 -41.81
CA VAL A 15 16.22 -7.84 -41.38
C VAL A 15 17.65 -8.38 -41.36
N HIS A 16 18.09 -8.98 -40.25
CA HIS A 16 19.17 -9.96 -40.26
C HIS A 16 18.93 -11.04 -39.21
N HIS A 17 18.92 -12.28 -39.70
CA HIS A 17 18.95 -13.52 -38.95
C HIS A 17 20.18 -13.58 -38.03
N HIS A 18 19.98 -13.94 -36.77
CA HIS A 18 21.04 -14.51 -35.94
C HIS A 18 20.53 -15.81 -35.31
N GLU A 19 20.82 -16.91 -35.99
CA GLU A 19 21.03 -18.18 -35.32
C GLU A 19 22.34 -18.11 -34.55
N SER A 20 22.28 -18.19 -33.23
CA SER A 20 23.45 -18.51 -32.41
C SER A 20 23.06 -19.53 -31.36
N ARG A 21 23.43 -20.78 -31.69
CA ARG A 21 23.49 -21.95 -30.82
C ARG A 21 23.98 -21.59 -29.42
N LEU A 22 23.19 -21.88 -28.40
CA LEU A 22 23.72 -22.09 -27.05
C LEU A 22 23.70 -23.59 -26.74
N ARG A 23 24.90 -24.15 -26.68
CA ARG A 23 25.19 -25.50 -26.20
C ARG A 23 24.77 -25.64 -24.74
N PRO A 24 24.32 -26.84 -24.30
CA PRO A 24 24.12 -27.12 -22.90
C PRO A 24 25.49 -27.21 -22.20
N LEU A 25 25.74 -26.36 -21.20
CA LEU A 25 26.92 -26.50 -20.36
C LEU A 25 26.68 -27.59 -19.33
N GLY A 26 27.58 -28.56 -19.33
CA GLY A 26 27.49 -29.80 -18.59
C GLY A 26 27.54 -29.65 -17.07
N VAL A 27 26.76 -30.54 -16.47
CA VAL A 27 26.84 -31.09 -15.12
C VAL A 27 28.28 -31.32 -14.66
N ARG A 28 28.59 -30.96 -13.41
CA ARG A 28 29.64 -31.62 -12.61
C ARG A 28 29.02 -32.21 -11.32
N PRO A 29 29.27 -33.49 -11.00
CA PRO A 29 28.79 -34.19 -9.79
C PRO A 29 29.68 -33.90 -8.55
N PRO A 30 29.34 -34.43 -7.34
CA PRO A 30 29.72 -33.84 -6.05
C PRO A 30 31.10 -34.30 -5.55
N GLN A 31 31.78 -33.41 -4.80
CA GLN A 31 33.01 -33.74 -4.08
C GLN A 31 32.71 -34.22 -2.65
N PRO A 32 33.24 -35.38 -2.23
CA PRO A 32 33.08 -35.92 -0.89
C PRO A 32 34.17 -35.43 0.07
N GLY A 33 33.81 -35.26 1.34
CA GLY A 33 34.77 -35.32 2.44
C GLY A 33 35.45 -34.00 2.80
N LEU A 34 34.81 -33.26 3.71
CA LEU A 34 35.57 -32.48 4.68
C LEU A 34 35.05 -32.80 6.09
N ARG A 35 35.67 -33.81 6.70
CA ARG A 35 35.59 -34.06 8.14
C ARG A 35 36.22 -32.87 8.84
N VAL A 36 35.47 -32.17 9.67
CA VAL A 36 36.04 -31.29 10.69
C VAL A 36 35.62 -31.85 12.06
N HIS A 37 36.65 -32.24 12.79
CA HIS A 37 36.63 -32.71 14.17
C HIS A 37 35.89 -31.75 15.11
N GLY A 38 35.16 -32.32 16.07
CA GLY A 38 34.66 -31.59 17.25
C GLY A 38 35.78 -31.07 18.15
N PRO A 39 35.41 -30.35 19.22
CA PRO A 39 35.48 -31.03 20.51
C PRO A 39 34.20 -30.93 21.35
N ALA A 40 34.17 -31.86 22.30
CA ALA A 40 33.09 -32.22 23.20
C ALA A 40 32.74 -31.19 24.29
N ARG A 41 31.60 -31.46 24.96
CA ARG A 41 31.06 -30.92 26.22
C ARG A 41 30.17 -29.67 26.04
N ARG A 42 28.95 -29.61 26.56
CA ARG A 42 28.47 -30.10 27.86
C ARG A 42 27.03 -30.61 27.81
N HIS A 43 26.81 -31.72 28.51
CA HIS A 43 25.52 -32.20 28.95
C HIS A 43 24.80 -31.15 29.82
N HIS A 44 23.57 -30.79 29.46
CA HIS A 44 22.58 -30.30 30.42
C HIS A 44 21.76 -31.51 30.87
N SER A 45 22.20 -32.10 31.97
CA SER A 45 21.43 -33.03 32.78
C SER A 45 20.33 -32.25 33.51
N LEU A 46 19.09 -32.58 33.18
CA LEU A 46 17.90 -32.30 33.98
C LEU A 46 18.05 -32.92 35.37
N PRO A 47 17.69 -32.24 36.47
CA PRO A 47 17.48 -32.92 37.74
C PRO A 47 16.04 -33.50 37.80
N PRO A 48 15.88 -34.80 38.11
CA PRO A 48 14.63 -35.32 38.66
C PRO A 48 14.71 -35.27 40.19
N ARG A 49 13.65 -34.79 40.87
CA ARG A 49 13.39 -35.18 42.27
C ARG A 49 11.96 -34.90 42.74
N ASP A 50 11.23 -36.01 42.83
CA ASP A 50 10.27 -36.48 43.82
C ASP A 50 9.00 -35.67 44.20
N PRO A 51 7.81 -36.29 44.02
CA PRO A 51 6.54 -35.79 44.53
C PRO A 51 6.11 -36.56 45.78
N HIS A 52 6.73 -36.37 46.96
CA HIS A 52 6.16 -36.85 48.22
C HIS A 52 6.71 -36.07 49.43
N ARG A 53 5.91 -35.18 50.02
CA ARG A 53 5.96 -34.95 51.48
C ARG A 53 4.61 -34.51 52.01
N ASN A 54 4.08 -35.36 52.88
CA ASN A 54 2.81 -35.23 53.60
C ASN A 54 2.78 -34.05 54.57
N GLY A 55 1.55 -33.69 54.93
CA GLY A 55 1.19 -32.53 55.74
C GLY A 55 1.71 -32.51 57.18
N LEU A 56 1.85 -31.28 57.65
CA LEU A 56 1.74 -30.83 59.05
C LEU A 56 1.04 -29.46 58.95
N VAL A 57 -0.27 -29.40 59.20
CA VAL A 57 -0.89 -28.98 60.46
C VAL A 57 -0.32 -27.64 60.98
N GLY A 58 -1.15 -26.60 60.87
CA GLY A 58 -1.52 -25.81 62.03
C GLY A 58 -0.80 -24.47 62.29
N ARG A 59 -1.66 -23.46 62.42
CA ARG A 59 -1.59 -22.28 63.32
C ARG A 59 -0.92 -20.98 62.85
N ALA A 60 -1.79 -19.97 62.92
CA ALA A 60 -1.63 -18.72 63.67
C ALA A 60 -0.97 -17.52 62.98
N GLN A 61 -1.84 -16.58 62.62
CA GLN A 61 -1.82 -15.14 62.97
C GLN A 61 -0.50 -14.50 63.42
N GLY A 62 -0.17 -13.40 62.74
CA GLY A 62 0.72 -12.32 63.21
C GLY A 62 1.07 -11.41 62.02
N ARG A 63 0.27 -10.38 61.71
CA ARG A 63 0.49 -8.97 62.12
C ARG A 63 1.97 -8.56 62.11
N GLU A 64 2.38 -7.85 61.05
CA GLU A 64 3.32 -6.72 61.02
C GLU A 64 3.46 -6.31 59.54
N GLY A 65 3.10 -5.09 59.12
CA GLY A 65 3.74 -3.86 59.57
C GLY A 65 4.98 -3.56 58.72
N LYS A 66 4.84 -3.29 57.41
CA LYS A 66 5.96 -2.81 56.59
C LYS A 66 5.54 -1.72 55.59
N LYS A 67 5.19 -0.55 56.13
CA LYS A 67 5.32 0.72 55.44
C LYS A 67 6.82 0.97 55.20
N ARG A 68 7.36 0.56 54.05
CA ARG A 68 8.70 0.98 53.62
C ARG A 68 8.59 2.17 52.67
N GLN A 69 8.71 3.33 53.31
CA GLN A 69 9.23 4.58 52.81
C GLN A 69 10.23 4.39 51.65
N THR A 70 9.85 4.83 50.44
CA THR A 70 10.78 5.45 49.50
C THR A 70 10.30 6.87 49.24
N ARG A 71 10.77 7.77 50.10
CA ARG A 71 11.01 9.17 49.74
C ARG A 71 11.87 9.21 48.48
N GLY A 72 11.55 10.12 47.57
CA GLY A 72 12.53 10.68 46.65
C GLY A 72 12.29 10.40 45.16
N ARG A 73 11.40 11.18 44.54
CA ARG A 73 11.59 11.82 43.21
C ARG A 73 10.38 12.69 42.81
N GLY A 74 9.81 13.41 43.75
CA GLY A 74 9.14 14.67 43.45
C GLY A 74 10.19 15.77 43.57
N GLN A 75 10.19 16.73 42.64
CA GLN A 75 11.03 17.94 42.62
C GLN A 75 12.44 17.81 42.03
N ALA A 76 12.52 17.86 40.70
CA ALA A 76 13.54 18.62 39.97
C ALA A 76 13.11 18.83 38.51
N CYS A 77 11.96 19.46 38.28
CA CYS A 77 11.65 20.06 36.97
C CYS A 77 11.10 21.48 37.19
N GLY A 78 11.86 22.27 37.93
CA GLY A 78 11.72 23.71 38.00
C GLY A 78 12.90 24.34 37.27
N ARG A 79 12.60 25.33 36.43
CA ARG A 79 13.46 26.50 36.13
C ARG A 79 14.23 26.57 34.81
N ASP A 80 14.04 25.70 33.81
CA ASP A 80 14.61 26.02 32.49
C ASP A 80 13.79 25.50 31.28
N ARG A 81 12.69 26.19 30.97
CA ARG A 81 11.90 25.99 29.74
C ARG A 81 12.75 26.20 28.46
N SER A 82 13.88 26.90 28.55
CA SER A 82 14.71 27.24 27.38
C SER A 82 15.64 26.10 26.95
N ARG A 83 16.12 25.25 27.88
CA ARG A 83 16.95 24.08 27.55
C ARG A 83 16.14 22.93 26.96
N CYS A 84 14.93 22.70 27.44
CA CYS A 84 14.04 21.66 26.90
C CYS A 84 13.61 21.96 25.45
N ARG A 85 13.46 23.25 25.09
CA ARG A 85 13.24 23.69 23.70
C ARG A 85 14.43 23.42 22.77
N ARG A 86 15.66 23.47 23.28
CA ARG A 86 16.89 23.24 22.48
C ARG A 86 17.14 21.75 22.23
N ALA A 87 16.75 20.87 23.16
CA ALA A 87 16.86 19.41 22.97
C ALA A 87 15.94 18.91 21.83
N PHE A 88 14.73 19.45 21.71
CA PHE A 88 13.79 19.11 20.64
C PHE A 88 14.29 19.52 19.23
N ARG A 89 15.14 20.56 19.14
CA ARG A 89 15.74 21.00 17.87
C ARG A 89 16.88 20.10 17.37
N ARG A 90 17.48 19.27 18.24
CA ARG A 90 18.60 18.38 17.88
C ARG A 90 18.15 17.03 17.29
N GLN A 91 16.89 16.63 17.47
CA GLN A 91 16.33 15.43 16.83
C GLN A 91 16.15 15.57 15.30
N ARG A 92 16.22 16.81 14.77
CA ARG A 92 16.06 17.13 13.33
C ARG A 92 17.33 16.94 12.48
N ARG A 93 18.30 16.16 12.97
CA ARG A 93 19.52 15.79 12.23
C ARG A 93 19.67 14.27 12.22
N GLY A 94 18.66 13.56 11.72
CA GLY A 94 18.89 12.25 11.12
C GLY A 94 19.72 12.40 9.83
N PRO A 95 20.26 11.30 9.27
CA PRO A 95 20.98 11.35 7.99
C PRO A 95 20.04 11.93 6.92
N LEU A 96 20.44 13.04 6.32
CA LEU A 96 19.66 13.83 5.34
C LEU A 96 19.07 12.98 4.20
N THR A 97 19.66 11.80 3.96
CA THR A 97 19.24 10.83 2.95
C THR A 97 17.79 10.36 3.13
N GLY A 98 17.31 10.11 4.36
CA GLY A 98 15.94 9.63 4.58
C GLY A 98 14.90 10.68 4.25
N ASP A 99 15.09 11.91 4.77
CA ASP A 99 14.23 13.04 4.48
C ASP A 99 14.24 13.39 2.97
N LEU A 100 15.39 13.26 2.30
CA LEU A 100 15.50 13.49 0.87
C LEU A 100 14.72 12.46 0.04
N ILE A 101 14.82 11.17 0.37
CA ILE A 101 14.05 10.11 -0.29
C ILE A 101 12.55 10.33 -0.09
N PHE A 102 12.13 10.67 1.13
CA PHE A 102 10.73 10.98 1.42
C PHE A 102 10.23 12.17 0.59
N ILE A 103 10.97 13.28 0.56
CA ILE A 103 10.59 14.47 -0.22
C ILE A 103 10.53 14.14 -1.72
N LEU A 104 11.48 13.35 -2.23
CA LEU A 104 11.49 12.93 -3.64
C LEU A 104 10.24 12.11 -3.97
N LEU A 105 9.89 11.12 -3.13
CA LEU A 105 8.71 10.28 -3.30
C LEU A 105 7.40 11.08 -3.15
N ALA A 106 7.36 12.02 -2.21
CA ALA A 106 6.22 12.91 -2.01
C ALA A 106 6.02 13.83 -3.23
N LEU A 107 7.09 14.41 -3.78
CA LEU A 107 7.03 15.20 -5.01
C LEU A 107 6.62 14.35 -6.21
N LEU A 108 7.16 13.13 -6.33
CA LEU A 108 6.78 12.18 -7.37
C LEU A 108 5.29 11.81 -7.30
N THR A 109 4.68 11.87 -6.12
CA THR A 109 3.24 11.62 -5.95
C THR A 109 2.42 12.88 -6.22
N LEU A 110 2.82 14.03 -5.67
CA LEU A 110 2.03 15.27 -5.70
C LEU A 110 2.07 15.98 -7.06
N VAL A 111 3.24 16.06 -7.71
CA VAL A 111 3.38 16.79 -8.98
C VAL A 111 2.50 16.16 -10.07
N PRO A 112 2.53 14.83 -10.29
CA PRO A 112 1.64 14.20 -11.25
C PRO A 112 0.17 14.27 -10.81
N ALA A 113 -0.14 14.18 -9.52
CA ALA A 113 -1.53 14.29 -9.05
C ALA A 113 -2.18 15.63 -9.44
N VAL A 114 -1.44 16.74 -9.29
CA VAL A 114 -1.92 18.06 -9.76
C VAL A 114 -2.05 18.06 -11.29
N TRP A 115 -1.10 17.46 -12.01
CA TRP A 115 -1.15 17.34 -13.46
C TRP A 115 -2.37 16.56 -13.96
N VAL A 116 -2.76 15.47 -13.28
CA VAL A 116 -3.95 14.67 -13.61
C VAL A 116 -5.21 15.52 -13.59
N VAL A 117 -5.39 16.33 -12.55
CA VAL A 117 -6.59 17.17 -12.36
C VAL A 117 -6.62 18.35 -13.33
N MET A 118 -5.45 18.89 -13.70
CA MET A 118 -5.34 20.01 -14.64
C MET A 118 -5.42 19.58 -16.11
N SER A 119 -5.12 18.30 -16.41
CA SER A 119 -5.09 17.80 -17.77
C SER A 119 -6.49 17.67 -18.37
N ARG A 120 -6.70 18.31 -19.53
CA ARG A 120 -7.91 18.14 -20.33
C ARG A 120 -7.93 16.87 -21.18
N ASN A 121 -6.76 16.27 -21.42
CA ASN A 121 -6.66 15.04 -22.18
C ASN A 121 -6.66 13.85 -21.22
N LEU A 122 -7.67 12.99 -21.32
CA LEU A 122 -7.84 11.85 -20.42
C LEU A 122 -6.66 10.86 -20.51
N VAL A 123 -6.02 10.73 -21.67
CA VAL A 123 -4.84 9.86 -21.81
C VAL A 123 -3.66 10.42 -21.00
N HIS A 124 -3.41 11.73 -21.08
CA HIS A 124 -2.36 12.38 -20.31
C HIS A 124 -2.65 12.36 -18.81
N ALA A 125 -3.93 12.50 -18.45
CA ALA A 125 -4.38 12.35 -17.06
C ALA A 125 -4.15 10.92 -16.56
N GLY A 126 -4.41 9.90 -17.39
CA GLY A 126 -4.14 8.51 -17.06
C GLY A 126 -2.64 8.21 -16.85
N PHE A 127 -1.75 8.73 -17.70
CA PHE A 127 -0.30 8.62 -17.47
C PHE A 127 0.15 9.36 -16.20
N GLY A 128 -0.41 10.53 -15.89
CA GLY A 128 -0.12 11.22 -14.63
C GLY A 128 -0.58 10.40 -13.40
N LEU A 129 -1.69 9.67 -13.53
CA LEU A 129 -2.21 8.80 -12.48
C LEU A 129 -1.28 7.61 -12.23
N LEU A 130 -0.66 7.05 -13.28
CA LEU A 130 0.38 6.02 -13.15
C LEU A 130 1.51 6.46 -12.22
N PHE A 131 2.10 7.63 -12.48
CA PHE A 131 3.19 8.15 -11.65
C PHE A 131 2.75 8.44 -10.21
N THR A 132 1.52 8.93 -10.03
CA THR A 132 0.96 9.16 -8.69
C THR A 132 0.82 7.86 -7.90
N LEU A 133 0.28 6.80 -8.51
CA LEU A 133 0.10 5.50 -7.87
C LEU A 133 1.45 4.80 -7.63
N PHE A 134 2.42 4.98 -8.52
CA PHE A 134 3.78 4.49 -8.34
C PHE A 134 4.50 5.21 -7.20
N GLY A 135 4.36 6.54 -7.11
CA GLY A 135 4.85 7.32 -5.98
C GLY A 135 4.23 6.86 -4.66
N ALA A 136 2.91 6.62 -4.62
CA ALA A 136 2.23 6.08 -3.44
C ALA A 136 2.76 4.70 -3.03
N ALA A 137 2.99 3.79 -3.99
CA ALA A 137 3.63 2.49 -3.71
C ALA A 137 5.04 2.67 -3.09
N GLY A 138 5.81 3.65 -3.59
CA GLY A 138 7.09 4.03 -3.02
C GLY A 138 6.99 4.57 -1.59
N LEU A 139 5.98 5.39 -1.27
CA LEU A 139 5.72 5.84 0.10
C LEU A 139 5.38 4.66 1.03
N TYR A 140 4.58 3.70 0.58
CA TYR A 140 4.28 2.50 1.36
C TYR A 140 5.53 1.65 1.63
N ALA A 141 6.37 1.47 0.61
CA ALA A 141 7.66 0.79 0.78
C ALA A 141 8.57 1.54 1.76
N TYR A 142 8.64 2.87 1.67
CA TYR A 142 9.41 3.71 2.59
C TYR A 142 8.92 3.60 4.05
N MET A 143 7.61 3.43 4.25
CA MET A 143 7.00 3.26 5.58
C MET A 143 7.14 1.83 6.13
N GLY A 144 7.78 0.91 5.39
CA GLY A 144 7.93 -0.49 5.80
C GLY A 144 6.68 -1.35 5.57
N ALA A 145 5.73 -0.89 4.75
CA ALA A 145 4.53 -1.64 4.38
C ALA A 145 4.73 -2.38 3.04
N ASP A 146 5.60 -3.39 3.05
CA ASP A 146 6.03 -4.17 1.87
C ASP A 146 4.86 -4.87 1.14
N PHE A 147 3.96 -5.52 1.88
CA PHE A 147 2.78 -6.17 1.26
C PHE A 147 1.89 -5.17 0.52
N ILE A 148 1.58 -4.04 1.17
CA ILE A 148 0.69 -3.02 0.61
C ILE A 148 1.35 -2.31 -0.58
N ALA A 149 2.66 -2.08 -0.53
CA ALA A 149 3.41 -1.52 -1.66
C ALA A 149 3.33 -2.41 -2.90
N VAL A 150 3.52 -3.72 -2.75
CA VAL A 150 3.42 -4.68 -3.87
C VAL A 150 1.98 -4.82 -4.35
N ALA A 151 1.01 -4.90 -3.43
CA ALA A 151 -0.41 -4.93 -3.76
C ALA A 151 -0.85 -3.68 -4.54
N GLN A 152 -0.30 -2.51 -4.22
CA GLN A 152 -0.53 -1.26 -4.95
C GLN A 152 -0.12 -1.39 -6.44
N LEU A 153 1.04 -1.98 -6.69
CA LEU A 153 1.53 -2.20 -8.06
C LEU A 153 0.70 -3.26 -8.79
N MET A 154 0.38 -4.38 -8.13
CA MET A 154 -0.36 -5.48 -8.75
C MET A 154 -1.82 -5.11 -9.08
N VAL A 155 -2.54 -4.52 -8.12
CA VAL A 155 -3.99 -4.29 -8.26
C VAL A 155 -4.28 -2.94 -8.92
N TYR A 156 -3.71 -1.86 -8.40
CA TYR A 156 -4.05 -0.52 -8.90
C TYR A 156 -3.35 -0.21 -10.21
N ILE A 157 -2.03 -0.41 -10.30
CA ILE A 157 -1.30 -0.16 -11.54
C ILE A 157 -1.54 -1.28 -12.55
N GLY A 158 -1.41 -2.54 -12.13
CA GLY A 158 -1.48 -3.70 -13.03
C GLY A 158 -2.90 -3.97 -13.55
N GLY A 159 -3.91 -3.89 -12.70
CA GLY A 159 -5.30 -4.16 -13.06
C GLY A 159 -6.09 -2.90 -13.39
N VAL A 160 -6.46 -2.15 -12.36
CA VAL A 160 -7.47 -1.08 -12.46
C VAL A 160 -7.04 0.04 -13.40
N LEU A 161 -5.80 0.52 -13.28
CA LEU A 161 -5.32 1.63 -14.12
C LEU A 161 -5.24 1.22 -15.59
N VAL A 162 -4.72 0.03 -15.91
CA VAL A 162 -4.66 -0.45 -17.30
C VAL A 162 -6.05 -0.60 -17.88
N LEU A 163 -7.01 -1.14 -17.10
CA LEU A 163 -8.41 -1.21 -17.52
C LEU A 163 -8.99 0.18 -17.81
N VAL A 164 -8.79 1.15 -16.91
CA VAL A 164 -9.26 2.53 -17.10
C VAL A 164 -8.60 3.18 -18.32
N LEU A 165 -7.28 3.02 -18.50
CA LEU A 165 -6.56 3.54 -19.66
C LEU A 165 -7.10 2.97 -20.96
N PHE A 166 -7.34 1.65 -20.99
CA PHE A 166 -7.93 0.98 -22.15
C PHE A 166 -9.34 1.50 -22.44
N THR A 167 -10.21 1.55 -21.43
CA THR A 167 -11.59 2.06 -21.55
C THR A 167 -11.61 3.50 -22.07
N VAL A 168 -10.78 4.37 -21.50
CA VAL A 168 -10.69 5.78 -21.87
C VAL A 168 -10.15 5.95 -23.29
N MET A 169 -9.15 5.15 -23.68
CA MET A 169 -8.56 5.23 -25.01
C MET A 169 -9.51 4.70 -26.09
N MET A 170 -10.31 3.68 -25.77
CA MET A 170 -11.35 3.15 -26.66
C MET A 170 -12.54 4.11 -26.81
N THR A 171 -12.80 4.93 -25.80
CA THR A 171 -13.91 5.89 -25.81
C THR A 171 -13.52 7.15 -26.58
N HIS A 172 -14.20 7.43 -27.69
CA HIS A 172 -14.05 8.70 -28.41
C HIS A 172 -14.84 9.80 -27.69
N VAL A 173 -14.20 10.54 -26.78
CA VAL A 173 -14.85 11.66 -26.09
C VAL A 173 -14.75 12.92 -26.95
N PRO A 174 -15.87 13.50 -27.44
CA PRO A 174 -15.84 14.75 -28.18
C PRO A 174 -15.25 15.86 -27.31
N ARG A 175 -14.30 16.64 -27.85
CA ARG A 175 -13.78 17.81 -27.13
C ARG A 175 -14.90 18.84 -27.02
N SER A 176 -15.52 18.93 -25.84
CA SER A 176 -16.49 19.99 -25.55
C SER A 176 -15.76 21.33 -25.54
N HIS A 177 -16.03 22.15 -26.56
CA HIS A 177 -15.60 23.54 -26.65
C HIS A 177 -16.60 24.46 -25.93
N GLY A 178 -17.21 23.98 -24.83
CA GLY A 178 -18.04 24.81 -23.98
C GLY A 178 -17.16 25.81 -23.25
N ASN A 179 -17.36 27.10 -23.51
CA ASN A 179 -16.84 28.22 -22.74
C ASN A 179 -17.46 28.20 -21.33
N HIS A 180 -17.17 27.14 -20.56
CA HIS A 180 -17.48 27.06 -19.15
C HIS A 180 -16.58 28.09 -18.49
N GLY A 181 -17.13 29.28 -18.30
CA GLY A 181 -16.45 30.39 -17.67
C GLY A 181 -15.81 29.95 -16.36
N TYR A 182 -14.70 30.61 -16.03
CA TYR A 182 -13.98 30.50 -14.76
C TYR A 182 -14.89 30.37 -13.52
N ASP A 183 -16.10 30.91 -13.61
CA ASP A 183 -17.17 30.88 -12.62
C ASP A 183 -17.46 29.50 -12.00
N ARG A 184 -17.33 28.38 -12.74
CA ARG A 184 -17.56 27.04 -12.14
C ARG A 184 -16.32 26.46 -11.43
N TYR A 185 -15.11 26.92 -11.77
CA TYR A 185 -13.87 26.46 -11.13
C TYR A 185 -13.60 27.20 -9.80
N VAL A 186 -14.07 28.45 -9.68
CA VAL A 186 -13.93 29.25 -8.45
C VAL A 186 -14.54 28.56 -7.22
N PRO A 187 -15.83 28.16 -7.19
CA PRO A 187 -16.40 27.51 -6.01
C PRO A 187 -15.74 26.15 -5.70
N ALA A 188 -15.35 25.39 -6.72
CA ALA A 188 -14.66 24.11 -6.55
C ALA A 188 -13.29 24.28 -5.89
N SER A 189 -12.51 25.28 -6.32
CA SER A 189 -11.19 25.57 -5.73
C SER A 189 -11.30 26.10 -4.29
N VAL A 190 -12.29 26.95 -4.00
CA VAL A 190 -12.57 27.43 -2.64
C VAL A 190 -12.91 26.26 -1.72
N PHE A 191 -13.77 25.33 -2.16
CA PHE A 191 -14.12 24.15 -1.38
C PHE A 191 -12.92 23.22 -1.14
N ALA A 192 -12.08 23.01 -2.16
CA ALA A 192 -10.86 22.22 -2.04
C ALA A 192 -9.87 22.84 -1.03
N LEU A 193 -9.66 24.16 -1.08
CA LEU A 193 -8.78 24.88 -0.15
C LEU A 193 -9.34 24.87 1.28
N LEU A 194 -10.65 25.04 1.45
CA LEU A 194 -11.29 24.96 2.75
C LEU A 194 -11.12 23.56 3.36
N THR A 195 -11.38 22.52 2.57
CA THR A 195 -11.20 21.13 3.00
C THR A 195 -9.74 20.85 3.37
N PHE A 196 -8.79 21.29 2.55
CA PHE A 196 -7.36 21.17 2.83
C PHE A 196 -6.97 21.90 4.12
N GLY A 197 -7.46 23.12 4.34
CA GLY A 197 -7.20 23.90 5.55
C GLY A 197 -7.73 23.25 6.82
N VAL A 198 -8.95 22.69 6.77
CA VAL A 198 -9.53 21.92 7.88
C VAL A 198 -8.69 20.68 8.16
N LEU A 199 -8.32 19.91 7.13
CA LEU A 199 -7.50 18.70 7.28
C LEU A 199 -6.13 19.02 7.87
N TYR A 200 -5.48 20.06 7.35
CA TYR A 200 -4.17 20.53 7.82
C TYR A 200 -4.22 20.94 9.30
N LYS A 201 -5.25 21.71 9.70
CA LYS A 201 -5.43 22.10 11.11
C LYS A 201 -5.66 20.89 12.00
N THR A 202 -6.52 19.95 11.58
CA THR A 202 -6.80 18.74 12.35
C THR A 202 -5.53 17.90 12.54
N ILE A 203 -4.77 17.65 11.47
CA ILE A 203 -3.54 16.86 11.52
C ILE A 203 -2.48 17.51 12.43
N THR A 204 -2.33 18.84 12.37
CA THR A 204 -1.34 19.57 13.16
C THR A 204 -1.76 19.81 14.61
N SER A 205 -3.05 19.77 14.91
CA SER A 205 -3.57 19.93 16.27
C SER A 205 -3.42 18.67 17.15
N VAL A 206 -3.30 17.50 16.51
CA VAL A 206 -3.15 16.21 17.20
C VAL A 206 -1.67 15.92 17.39
N ASN A 207 -1.27 15.54 18.61
CA ASN A 207 0.08 15.07 18.89
C ASN A 207 0.17 13.57 18.55
N TRP A 208 0.68 13.28 17.37
CA TRP A 208 0.91 11.91 16.92
C TRP A 208 2.09 11.27 17.67
N SER A 209 1.83 10.16 18.36
CA SER A 209 2.89 9.32 18.93
C SER A 209 3.46 8.43 17.83
N ALA A 210 4.50 8.89 17.14
CA ALA A 210 5.21 8.07 16.17
C ALA A 210 6.16 7.09 16.90
N SER A 211 5.82 5.81 16.87
CA SER A 211 6.71 4.75 17.33
C SER A 211 7.63 4.33 16.17
N THR A 212 8.93 4.59 16.29
CA THR A 212 9.92 4.08 15.34
C THR A 212 10.21 2.62 15.67
N SER A 213 9.42 1.70 15.13
CA SER A 213 9.74 0.27 15.14
C SER A 213 10.59 -0.06 13.92
N PRO A 214 11.57 -0.97 14.02
CA PRO A 214 12.25 -1.53 12.85
C PRO A 214 11.22 -2.08 11.85
N ALA A 215 11.53 -1.96 10.56
CA ALA A 215 10.71 -2.52 9.49
C ALA A 215 10.81 -4.05 9.53
N GLU A 216 9.76 -4.69 10.04
CA GLU A 216 9.59 -6.15 10.04
C GLU A 216 8.79 -6.57 8.79
N PRO A 217 9.05 -7.75 8.22
CA PRO A 217 8.27 -8.24 7.07
C PRO A 217 6.78 -8.35 7.44
N THR A 218 5.91 -7.64 6.71
CA THR A 218 4.49 -7.53 7.09
C THR A 218 3.63 -8.66 6.55
N ILE A 219 4.09 -9.36 5.51
CA ILE A 219 3.33 -10.37 4.76
C ILE A 219 2.77 -11.47 5.67
N ALA A 220 3.62 -12.08 6.52
CA ALA A 220 3.19 -13.19 7.39
C ALA A 220 2.15 -12.74 8.42
N ARG A 221 2.33 -11.54 9.00
CA ARG A 221 1.40 -10.99 9.99
C ARG A 221 0.05 -10.66 9.36
N ILE A 222 0.05 -10.02 8.19
CA ILE A 222 -1.17 -9.69 7.46
C ILE A 222 -1.90 -10.97 7.04
N GLY A 223 -1.18 -11.98 6.53
CA GLY A 223 -1.77 -13.26 6.17
C GLY A 223 -2.44 -13.97 7.35
N ALA A 224 -1.79 -13.99 8.52
CA ALA A 224 -2.37 -14.54 9.74
C ALA A 224 -3.63 -13.76 10.16
N GLN A 225 -3.57 -12.43 10.17
CA GLN A 225 -4.71 -11.58 10.55
C GLN A 225 -5.90 -11.72 9.60
N ILE A 226 -5.66 -11.87 8.28
CA ILE A 226 -6.72 -12.14 7.30
C ILE A 226 -7.44 -13.46 7.61
N MET A 227 -6.70 -14.49 8.02
CA MET A 227 -7.25 -15.82 8.30
C MET A 227 -7.88 -15.95 9.68
N THR A 228 -7.48 -15.13 10.67
CA THR A 228 -8.02 -15.20 12.04
C THR A 228 -9.07 -14.12 12.30
N ASP A 229 -8.65 -12.86 12.29
CA ASP A 229 -9.43 -11.73 12.81
C ASP A 229 -10.31 -11.11 11.72
N PHE A 230 -9.86 -11.17 10.46
CA PHE A 230 -10.51 -10.54 9.31
C PHE A 230 -11.16 -11.56 8.35
N ILE A 231 -11.52 -12.75 8.83
CA ILE A 231 -12.17 -13.78 8.02
C ILE A 231 -13.52 -13.30 7.44
N PHE A 232 -14.33 -12.60 8.25
CA PHE A 232 -15.63 -12.07 7.80
C PHE A 232 -15.48 -10.98 6.72
N PRO A 233 -14.61 -9.96 6.88
CA PRO A 233 -14.29 -9.03 5.80
C PRO A 233 -13.77 -9.70 4.52
N PHE A 234 -12.94 -10.75 4.64
CA PHE A 234 -12.42 -11.49 3.49
C PHE A 234 -13.54 -12.19 2.72
N GLU A 235 -14.44 -12.87 3.43
CA GLU A 235 -15.62 -13.51 2.84
C GLU A 235 -16.52 -12.49 2.15
N TYR A 236 -16.79 -11.36 2.81
CA TYR A 236 -17.60 -10.29 2.22
C TYR A 236 -17.00 -9.73 0.93
N VAL A 237 -15.70 -9.47 0.90
CA VAL A 237 -15.02 -9.00 -0.33
C VAL A 237 -15.12 -10.05 -1.45
N SER A 238 -15.02 -11.35 -1.14
CA SER A 238 -15.18 -12.40 -2.14
C SER A 238 -16.59 -12.41 -2.76
N LEU A 239 -17.63 -12.20 -1.96
CA LEU A 239 -19.02 -12.08 -2.44
C LEU A 239 -19.22 -10.82 -3.28
N VAL A 240 -18.63 -9.69 -2.88
CA VAL A 240 -18.66 -8.44 -3.65
C VAL A 240 -17.97 -8.61 -5.00
N LEU A 241 -16.81 -9.29 -5.05
CA LEU A 241 -16.10 -9.56 -6.31
C LEU A 241 -16.90 -10.51 -7.22
N LEU A 242 -17.54 -11.54 -6.66
CA LEU A 242 -18.44 -12.42 -7.41
C LEU A 242 -19.63 -11.63 -7.99
N ALA A 243 -20.29 -10.81 -7.17
CA ALA A 243 -21.39 -9.97 -7.60
C ALA A 243 -20.97 -8.96 -8.68
N ALA A 244 -19.79 -8.36 -8.56
CA ALA A 244 -19.24 -7.45 -9.57
C ALA A 244 -19.00 -8.16 -10.91
N MET A 245 -18.47 -9.39 -10.90
CA MET A 245 -18.28 -10.18 -12.12
C MET A 245 -19.62 -10.51 -12.79
N ILE A 246 -20.61 -10.95 -12.02
CA ILE A 246 -21.97 -11.24 -12.54
C ILE A 246 -22.59 -9.95 -13.11
N GLY A 247 -22.46 -8.83 -12.40
CA GLY A 247 -22.97 -7.53 -12.84
C GLY A 247 -22.33 -7.07 -14.15
N ALA A 248 -21.01 -7.20 -14.30
CA ALA A 248 -20.32 -6.89 -15.54
C ALA A 248 -20.77 -7.81 -16.70
N ALA A 249 -20.91 -9.12 -16.46
CA ALA A 249 -21.34 -10.07 -17.48
C ALA A 249 -22.76 -9.80 -17.98
N LEU A 250 -23.69 -9.49 -17.07
CA LEU A 250 -25.06 -9.14 -17.42
C LEU A 250 -25.15 -7.83 -18.20
N LEU A 251 -24.32 -6.83 -17.86
CA LEU A 251 -24.30 -5.54 -18.56
C LEU A 251 -23.81 -5.66 -20.01
N THR A 252 -22.91 -6.61 -20.29
CA THR A 252 -22.39 -6.86 -21.65
C THR A 252 -23.31 -7.73 -22.51
N ARG A 253 -24.42 -8.25 -21.95
CA ARG A 253 -25.33 -9.12 -22.69
C ARG A 253 -26.29 -8.30 -23.53
N GLU A 254 -26.11 -8.30 -24.85
CA GLU A 254 -27.09 -7.74 -25.78
C GLU A 254 -28.34 -8.62 -25.87
N GLU A 255 -29.51 -7.99 -25.79
CA GLU A 255 -30.79 -8.62 -26.09
C GLU A 255 -30.91 -8.77 -27.61
N ARG A 256 -30.91 -10.02 -28.09
CA ARG A 256 -31.25 -10.29 -29.49
C ARG A 256 -32.73 -9.98 -29.69
N PRO A 257 -33.10 -9.13 -30.67
CA PRO A 257 -34.50 -8.92 -31.00
C PRO A 257 -35.15 -10.27 -31.34
N ALA A 258 -36.35 -10.51 -30.82
CA ALA A 258 -37.10 -11.72 -31.14
C ALA A 258 -37.24 -11.83 -32.67
N GLY A 259 -36.74 -12.93 -33.24
CA GLY A 259 -36.86 -13.19 -34.68
C GLY A 259 -38.34 -13.23 -35.10
N PRO A 260 -38.64 -12.98 -36.39
CA PRO A 260 -40.01 -12.81 -36.91
C PRO A 260 -40.94 -14.02 -36.66
N ALA A 261 -40.40 -15.18 -36.25
CA ALA A 261 -41.17 -16.34 -35.86
C ALA A 261 -42.07 -16.12 -34.61
N ASN A 262 -41.72 -15.19 -33.72
CA ASN A 262 -42.56 -14.85 -32.56
C ASN A 262 -43.58 -13.75 -32.89
N ALA A 263 -43.23 -12.79 -33.77
CA ALA A 263 -44.15 -11.74 -34.21
C ALA A 263 -45.29 -12.27 -35.09
N ALA A 264 -45.03 -13.30 -35.91
CA ALA A 264 -46.07 -13.96 -36.71
C ALA A 264 -47.12 -14.67 -35.85
N LYS A 265 -46.74 -15.17 -34.66
CA LYS A 265 -47.67 -15.81 -33.72
C LYS A 265 -48.64 -14.82 -33.08
N ASP A 266 -48.25 -13.56 -32.95
CA ASP A 266 -49.06 -12.52 -32.31
C ASP A 266 -50.03 -11.83 -33.29
N THR A 267 -49.86 -12.04 -34.60
CA THR A 267 -50.70 -11.40 -35.63
C THR A 267 -51.89 -12.27 -36.06
N GLU A 268 -51.86 -13.59 -35.78
CA GLU A 268 -52.93 -14.54 -36.17
C GLU A 268 -54.09 -14.63 -35.15
N VAL A 269 -54.03 -13.89 -34.04
CA VAL A 269 -55.03 -13.93 -32.94
C VAL A 269 -55.85 -12.63 -32.83
N ALA A 270 -55.96 -11.84 -33.91
CA ALA A 270 -56.87 -10.68 -33.95
C ALA A 270 -58.16 -11.05 -34.71
N PRO A 271 -59.36 -10.98 -34.07
CA PRO A 271 -60.65 -11.31 -34.70
C PRO A 271 -61.12 -10.27 -35.72
#